data_AF-A0A6I3HIB7-F1
#
_entry.id   AF-A0A6I3HIB7-F1
#
_cell.length_a   1.000
_cell.length_b   1.000
_cell.length_c   1.000
_cell.angle_alpha   90.00
_cell.angle_beta   90.00
_cell.angle_gamma   90.00
#
_symmetry.space_group_name_H-M   'P 1'
#
loop_
_entity.id
_entity.type
_entity.pdbx_description
1 polymer ?
#
loop_
_entity_poly.entity_id
_entity_poly.type
_entity_poly.pdbx_seq_one_letter_code
_entity_poly.pdbx_strand_id
1 'polypeptide(L)'
;TLSNLAQDLDWSVEIVDGDDLTASMVRPSSVVVIATQGHGDEDALEIALENNPRFVGLVASSKRGAVVLEYLVDRGLSPAKLKKIKVPVGLDLGSTTHREMAVSILAELVQLRASGEFSKPVDSKIALTMIDDVIDLVCGMSVAPTKSNNPFVFEDTTYYFCASGCRSSFEKDPHSFLNKVAR
;
A
#
# COMPACT_ATOMS: atom_id res chain seq x y z
N THR A 1 -24.87 -1.22 0.14
CA THR A 1 -25.39 -0.48 1.32
C THR A 1 -24.34 0.43 1.92
N LEU A 2 -23.22 -0.12 2.43
CA LEU A 2 -22.14 0.68 3.01
C LEU A 2 -21.61 1.75 2.04
N SER A 3 -21.39 1.37 0.78
CA SER A 3 -20.96 2.29 -0.29
C SER A 3 -21.84 3.53 -0.41
N ASN A 4 -23.16 3.34 -0.46
CA ASN A 4 -24.12 4.42 -0.63
C ASN A 4 -24.13 5.32 0.60
N LEU A 5 -24.15 4.74 1.80
CA LEU A 5 -24.10 5.53 3.05
C LEU A 5 -22.80 6.34 3.16
N ALA A 6 -21.68 5.79 2.71
CA ALA A 6 -20.41 6.50 2.69
C ALA A 6 -20.43 7.65 1.67
N GLN A 7 -20.97 7.42 0.47
CA GLN A 7 -21.16 8.47 -0.54
C GLN A 7 -22.06 9.61 -0.04
N ASP A 8 -23.11 9.30 0.73
CA ASP A 8 -23.97 10.30 1.38
C ASP A 8 -23.20 11.20 2.39
N LEU A 9 -22.01 10.78 2.83
CA LEU A 9 -21.12 11.53 3.74
C LEU A 9 -19.82 11.99 3.04
N ASP A 10 -19.91 12.20 1.73
CA ASP A 10 -18.86 12.73 0.84
C ASP A 10 -17.58 11.88 0.80
N TRP A 11 -17.69 10.57 1.03
CA TRP A 11 -16.58 9.66 0.78
C TRP A 11 -16.47 9.35 -0.72
N SER A 12 -15.26 9.43 -1.26
CA SER A 12 -14.95 8.82 -2.56
C SER A 12 -14.85 7.32 -2.37
N VAL A 13 -15.79 6.57 -2.96
CA VAL A 13 -15.88 5.11 -2.81
C VAL A 13 -15.66 4.43 -4.15
N GLU A 14 -14.77 3.44 -4.15
CA GLU A 14 -14.57 2.50 -5.24
C GLU A 14 -14.93 1.10 -4.72
N ILE A 15 -15.76 0.37 -5.47
CA ILE A 15 -16.08 -1.03 -5.18
C ILE A 15 -15.28 -1.87 -6.17
N VAL A 16 -14.49 -2.81 -5.64
CA VAL A 16 -13.65 -3.72 -6.41
C VAL A 16 -14.05 -5.14 -6.04
N ASP A 17 -14.17 -6.01 -7.04
CA ASP A 17 -14.34 -7.44 -6.78
C ASP A 17 -13.06 -8.01 -6.13
N GLY A 18 -13.18 -9.04 -5.29
CA GLY A 18 -12.03 -9.63 -4.63
C GLY A 18 -11.01 -10.20 -5.63
N ASP A 19 -11.50 -10.78 -6.73
CA ASP A 19 -10.65 -11.39 -7.76
C ASP A 19 -9.94 -10.33 -8.64
N ASP A 20 -10.50 -9.12 -8.70
CA ASP A 20 -9.95 -7.99 -9.47
C ASP A 20 -9.04 -7.09 -8.63
N LEU A 21 -8.99 -7.28 -7.31
CA LEU A 21 -8.19 -6.46 -6.41
C LEU A 21 -6.70 -6.70 -6.69
N THR A 22 -6.00 -5.61 -7.02
CA THR A 22 -4.54 -5.61 -7.15
C THR A 22 -3.92 -4.64 -6.16
N ALA A 23 -2.68 -4.93 -5.74
CA ALA A 23 -1.99 -4.10 -4.76
C ALA A 23 -1.88 -2.64 -5.22
N SER A 24 -1.66 -2.38 -6.51
CA SER A 24 -1.51 -1.03 -7.09
C SER A 24 -2.76 -0.14 -6.95
N MET A 25 -3.94 -0.73 -6.73
CA MET A 25 -5.17 0.01 -6.44
C MET A 25 -5.17 0.58 -5.02
N VAL A 26 -4.38 0.00 -4.11
CA VAL A 26 -4.28 0.42 -2.72
C VAL A 26 -3.13 1.41 -2.54
N ARG A 27 -3.46 2.60 -2.06
CA ARG A 27 -2.51 3.67 -1.75
C ARG A 27 -2.27 3.74 -0.23
N PRO A 28 -1.16 4.32 0.24
CA PRO A 28 -0.95 4.58 1.66
C PRO A 28 -2.02 5.48 2.31
N SER A 29 -2.77 6.26 1.50
CA SER A 29 -3.91 7.05 1.95
C SER A 29 -5.24 6.30 1.96
N SER A 30 -5.31 5.09 1.38
CA SER A 30 -6.55 4.33 1.23
C SER A 30 -7.08 3.84 2.57
N VAL A 31 -8.41 3.86 2.70
CA VAL A 31 -9.17 3.19 3.76
C VAL A 31 -9.84 1.98 3.10
N VAL A 32 -9.41 0.78 3.46
CA VAL A 32 -9.85 -0.47 2.83
C VAL A 32 -10.80 -1.20 3.78
N VAL A 33 -11.96 -1.62 3.27
CA VAL A 33 -12.92 -2.47 3.98
C VAL A 33 -13.16 -3.72 3.15
N ILE A 34 -12.76 -4.87 3.69
CA ILE A 34 -12.95 -6.17 3.04
C ILE A 34 -14.28 -6.74 3.49
N ALA A 35 -15.19 -6.88 2.53
CA ALA A 35 -16.56 -7.30 2.75
C ALA A 35 -16.99 -8.41 1.78
N THR A 36 -16.11 -9.36 1.50
CA THR A 36 -16.33 -10.45 0.52
C THR A 36 -17.21 -11.58 1.06
N GLN A 37 -17.72 -11.43 2.30
CA GLN A 37 -18.56 -12.41 3.00
C GLN A 37 -17.90 -13.78 3.12
N GLY A 38 -16.56 -13.81 3.12
CA GLY A 38 -15.81 -15.01 3.37
C GLY A 38 -15.22 -15.73 2.19
N HIS A 39 -15.26 -15.11 1.02
CA HIS A 39 -14.65 -15.61 -0.19
C HIS A 39 -13.36 -14.82 -0.41
N GLY A 40 -12.21 -15.46 -0.18
CA GLY A 40 -10.90 -14.83 -0.36
C GLY A 40 -10.60 -13.66 0.60
N ASP A 41 -11.13 -13.69 1.83
CA ASP A 41 -10.84 -12.66 2.86
C ASP A 41 -9.33 -12.53 3.08
N GLU A 42 -8.65 -13.67 3.13
CA GLU A 42 -7.23 -13.84 3.38
C GLU A 42 -6.39 -13.22 2.27
N ASP A 43 -6.67 -13.59 1.01
CA ASP A 43 -5.94 -13.08 -0.15
C ASP A 43 -6.16 -11.57 -0.32
N ALA A 44 -7.40 -11.09 -0.14
CA ALA A 44 -7.70 -9.66 -0.18
C ALA A 44 -6.96 -8.88 0.93
N LEU A 45 -6.85 -9.45 2.13
CA LEU A 45 -6.11 -8.85 3.24
C LEU A 45 -4.62 -8.76 2.93
N GLU A 46 -4.02 -9.82 2.38
CA GLU A 46 -2.60 -9.83 2.01
C GLU A 46 -2.31 -8.78 0.96
N ILE A 47 -3.07 -8.76 -0.14
CA ILE A 47 -2.93 -7.79 -1.23
C ILE A 47 -3.09 -6.37 -0.72
N ALA A 48 -4.13 -6.10 0.10
CA ALA A 48 -4.36 -4.77 0.64
C ALA A 48 -3.21 -4.31 1.55
N LEU A 49 -2.61 -5.21 2.34
CA LEU A 49 -1.53 -4.89 3.28
C LEU A 49 -0.17 -4.65 2.61
N GLU A 50 0.01 -4.96 1.32
CA GLU A 50 1.27 -4.73 0.61
C GLU A 50 1.65 -3.25 0.59
N ASN A 51 0.70 -2.37 0.27
CA ASN A 51 0.92 -0.93 0.16
C ASN A 51 0.63 -0.14 1.45
N ASN A 52 0.51 -0.84 2.58
CA ASN A 52 0.38 -0.26 3.90
C ASN A 52 -0.70 0.85 3.96
N PRO A 53 -1.98 0.51 3.69
CA PRO A 53 -3.07 1.47 3.69
C PRO A 53 -3.23 2.10 5.06
N ARG A 54 -3.87 3.26 5.04
CA ARG A 54 -4.18 4.05 6.24
C ARG A 54 -5.07 3.30 7.22
N PHE A 55 -5.93 2.44 6.69
CA PHE A 55 -6.80 1.58 7.45
C PHE A 55 -7.14 0.34 6.63
N VAL A 56 -7.21 -0.82 7.30
CA VAL A 56 -7.76 -2.04 6.72
C VAL A 56 -8.66 -2.72 7.75
N GLY A 57 -9.92 -2.91 7.40
CA GLY A 57 -10.92 -3.57 8.23
C GLY A 57 -11.55 -4.76 7.53
N LEU A 58 -11.80 -5.85 8.26
CA LEU A 58 -12.48 -7.04 7.76
C LEU A 58 -13.89 -7.14 8.35
N VAL A 59 -14.88 -7.26 7.47
CA VAL A 59 -16.27 -7.56 7.83
C VAL A 59 -16.41 -9.05 8.13
N ALA A 60 -16.15 -9.40 9.40
CA ALA A 60 -16.30 -10.77 9.90
C ALA A 60 -16.67 -10.75 11.38
N SER A 61 -17.25 -11.85 11.88
CA SER A 61 -17.41 -12.06 13.32
C SER A 61 -16.05 -12.23 14.00
N SER A 62 -15.95 -12.01 15.31
CA SER A 62 -14.69 -12.20 16.05
C SER A 62 -14.14 -13.62 15.92
N LYS A 63 -15.04 -14.63 15.87
CA LYS A 63 -14.65 -16.03 15.68
C LYS A 63 -14.05 -16.28 14.30
N ARG A 64 -14.70 -15.79 13.24
CA ARG A 64 -14.19 -15.91 11.87
C ARG A 64 -12.90 -15.12 11.69
N GLY A 65 -12.85 -13.91 12.23
CA GLY A 65 -11.65 -13.07 12.22
C GLY A 65 -10.44 -13.76 12.85
N ALA A 66 -10.63 -14.46 13.97
CA ALA A 66 -9.54 -15.24 14.59
C ALA A 66 -8.98 -16.31 13.65
N VAL A 67 -9.85 -17.07 12.98
CA VAL A 67 -9.45 -18.10 11.99
C VAL A 67 -8.69 -17.49 10.81
N VAL A 68 -9.19 -16.37 10.27
CA VAL A 68 -8.52 -15.65 9.17
C VAL A 68 -7.14 -15.16 9.61
N LEU A 69 -7.02 -14.57 10.80
CA LEU A 69 -5.74 -14.08 11.32
C LEU A 69 -4.75 -15.22 11.58
N GLU A 70 -5.20 -16.36 12.12
CA GLU A 70 -4.37 -17.56 12.30
C GLU A 70 -3.85 -18.07 10.96
N TYR A 71 -4.70 -18.15 9.94
CA TYR A 71 -4.29 -18.56 8.61
C TYR A 71 -3.24 -17.60 8.00
N LEU A 72 -3.40 -16.29 8.20
CA LEU A 72 -2.41 -15.30 7.76
C LEU A 72 -1.08 -15.41 8.51
N VAL A 73 -1.11 -15.76 9.80
CA VAL A 73 0.12 -16.08 10.57
C VAL A 73 0.83 -17.28 9.93
N ASP A 74 0.11 -18.34 9.62
CA ASP A 74 0.67 -19.56 9.01
C ASP A 74 1.27 -19.29 7.61
N ARG A 75 0.71 -18.32 6.87
CA ARG A 75 1.27 -17.81 5.61
C ARG A 75 2.47 -16.87 5.77
N GLY A 76 2.83 -16.52 7.00
CA GLY A 76 4.03 -15.75 7.31
C GLY A 76 3.81 -14.23 7.38
N LEU A 77 2.57 -13.74 7.52
CA LEU A 77 2.36 -12.32 7.78
C LEU A 77 2.95 -11.90 9.11
N SER A 78 3.68 -10.78 9.10
CA SER A 78 4.35 -10.30 10.31
C SER A 78 3.33 -9.83 11.36
N PRO A 79 3.64 -9.98 12.67
CA PRO A 79 2.79 -9.46 13.74
C PRO A 79 2.49 -7.96 13.61
N ALA A 80 3.40 -7.20 13.00
CA ALA A 80 3.21 -5.77 12.75
C ALA A 80 2.14 -5.49 11.68
N LYS A 81 2.05 -6.32 10.63
CA LYS A 81 0.97 -6.23 9.63
C LYS A 81 -0.36 -6.68 10.21
N LEU A 82 -0.37 -7.79 10.96
CA LEU A 82 -1.59 -8.33 11.57
C LEU A 82 -2.24 -7.33 12.54
N LYS A 83 -1.44 -6.60 13.33
CA LYS A 83 -1.94 -5.55 14.24
C LYS A 83 -2.66 -4.39 13.54
N LYS A 84 -2.49 -4.22 12.22
CA LYS A 84 -3.18 -3.19 11.43
C LYS A 84 -4.58 -3.62 11.00
N ILE A 85 -4.87 -4.92 11.04
CA ILE A 85 -6.17 -5.46 10.64
C ILE A 85 -7.17 -5.20 11.75
N LYS A 86 -8.20 -4.41 11.45
CA LYS A 86 -9.35 -4.25 12.32
C LYS A 86 -10.38 -5.35 12.01
N VAL A 87 -10.60 -6.27 12.95
CA VAL A 87 -11.65 -7.30 12.84
C VAL A 87 -12.26 -7.62 14.22
N PRO A 88 -13.60 -7.59 14.38
CA PRO A 88 -14.60 -7.08 13.44
C PRO A 88 -14.41 -5.60 13.14
N VAL A 89 -14.64 -5.18 11.90
CA VAL A 89 -14.79 -3.76 11.56
C VAL A 89 -16.20 -3.27 11.92
N GLY A 90 -16.27 -2.06 12.46
CA GLY A 90 -17.47 -1.40 12.97
C GLY A 90 -17.51 -1.28 14.49
N LEU A 91 -18.31 -0.33 14.97
CA LEU A 91 -18.64 -0.20 16.40
C LEU A 91 -19.55 -1.34 16.85
N ASP A 92 -19.37 -1.83 18.07
CA ASP A 92 -20.25 -2.86 18.63
C ASP A 92 -21.63 -2.29 18.95
N LEU A 93 -22.62 -2.66 18.14
CA LEU A 93 -24.03 -2.31 18.32
C LEU A 93 -24.86 -3.53 18.77
N GLY A 94 -24.21 -4.65 19.12
CA GLY A 94 -24.87 -5.91 19.44
C GLY A 94 -25.38 -6.66 18.19
N SER A 95 -26.58 -7.21 18.27
CA SER A 95 -27.19 -7.94 17.14
C SER A 95 -27.74 -6.96 16.10
N THR A 96 -27.18 -6.99 14.90
CA THR A 96 -27.50 -6.04 13.83
C THR A 96 -27.90 -6.74 12.54
N THR A 97 -28.80 -6.11 11.80
CA THR A 97 -29.07 -6.41 10.39
C THR A 97 -27.92 -5.95 9.49
N HIS A 98 -27.93 -6.35 8.21
CA HIS A 98 -26.94 -5.91 7.23
C HIS A 98 -26.87 -4.38 7.06
N ARG A 99 -28.00 -3.66 7.20
CA ARG A 99 -27.99 -2.18 7.11
C ARG A 99 -27.40 -1.56 8.36
N GLU A 100 -27.75 -2.06 9.54
CA GLU A 100 -27.20 -1.59 10.81
C GLU A 100 -25.70 -1.91 10.93
N MET A 101 -25.25 -3.04 10.38
CA MET A 101 -23.83 -3.36 10.24
C MET A 101 -23.11 -2.31 9.37
N ALA A 102 -23.70 -1.91 8.24
CA ALA A 102 -23.13 -0.84 7.42
C ALA A 102 -23.06 0.50 8.17
N VAL A 103 -24.06 0.81 9.00
CA VAL A 103 -24.04 2.00 9.89
C VAL A 103 -22.94 1.88 10.93
N SER A 104 -22.77 0.72 11.56
CA SER A 104 -21.71 0.44 12.53
C SER A 104 -20.31 0.65 11.93
N ILE A 105 -20.07 0.14 10.72
CA ILE A 105 -18.81 0.31 10.00
C ILE A 105 -18.58 1.78 9.67
N LEU A 106 -19.57 2.44 9.07
CA LEU A 106 -19.44 3.85 8.71
C LEU A 106 -19.24 4.73 9.94
N ALA A 107 -19.89 4.43 11.07
CA ALA A 107 -19.71 5.16 12.32
C ALA A 107 -18.27 5.04 12.85
N GLU A 108 -17.64 3.86 12.76
CA GLU A 108 -16.22 3.71 13.11
C GLU A 108 -15.32 4.52 12.16
N LEU A 109 -15.57 4.47 10.84
CA LEU A 109 -14.80 5.25 9.87
C LEU A 109 -14.95 6.77 10.10
N VAL A 110 -16.15 7.23 10.43
CA VAL A 110 -16.41 8.64 10.78
C VAL A 110 -15.70 9.01 12.08
N GLN A 111 -15.70 8.13 13.10
CA GLN A 111 -14.96 8.36 14.34
C GLN A 111 -13.46 8.52 14.08
N LEU A 112 -12.86 7.65 13.27
CA LEU A 112 -11.45 7.71 12.89
C LEU A 112 -11.11 8.96 12.05
N ARG A 113 -12.00 9.35 11.14
CA ARG A 113 -11.87 10.59 10.37
C ARG A 113 -11.91 11.81 11.29
N ALA A 114 -12.87 11.86 12.21
CA ALA A 114 -13.08 12.99 13.13
C ALA A 114 -11.95 13.14 14.16
N SER A 115 -11.34 12.04 14.61
CA SER A 115 -10.17 12.07 15.49
C SER A 115 -8.86 12.40 14.77
N GLY A 116 -8.90 12.56 13.45
CA GLY A 116 -7.74 12.90 12.62
C GLY A 116 -6.83 11.72 12.30
N GLU A 117 -7.20 10.48 12.62
CA GLU A 117 -6.42 9.28 12.26
C GLU A 117 -6.12 9.25 10.76
N PHE A 118 -7.08 9.70 9.94
CA PHE A 118 -6.92 9.72 8.50
C PHE A 118 -6.14 10.93 7.94
N SER A 119 -5.77 11.87 8.80
CA SER A 119 -4.96 13.04 8.44
C SER A 119 -3.54 12.99 9.02
N LYS A 120 -3.23 12.05 9.91
CA LYS A 120 -1.88 11.85 10.45
C LYS A 120 -0.87 11.65 9.30
N PRO A 121 0.32 12.24 9.34
CA PRO A 121 1.36 11.96 8.35
C PRO A 121 1.59 10.44 8.28
N VAL A 122 1.55 9.85 7.08
CA VAL A 122 2.03 8.48 6.90
C VAL A 122 3.53 8.54 7.19
N ASP A 123 4.01 7.66 8.08
CA ASP A 123 5.43 7.58 8.43
C ASP A 123 6.27 7.54 7.15
N SER A 124 6.85 8.69 6.83
CA SER A 124 7.46 8.97 5.51
C SER A 124 8.75 8.19 5.30
N LYS A 125 9.21 7.48 6.33
CA LYS A 125 10.35 6.57 6.27
C LYS A 125 10.10 5.33 5.40
N ILE A 126 8.84 4.93 5.17
CA ILE A 126 8.51 3.78 4.30
C ILE A 126 8.31 4.23 2.84
N ALA A 127 7.90 5.49 2.60
CA ALA A 127 7.75 6.02 1.24
C ALA A 127 9.10 6.19 0.50
N LEU A 128 10.21 6.36 1.25
CA LEU A 128 11.57 6.47 0.70
C LEU A 128 12.15 5.14 0.16
N THR A 129 11.46 4.01 0.32
CA THR A 129 11.92 2.70 -0.21
C THR A 129 11.33 2.34 -1.57
N MET A 130 10.43 3.16 -2.12
CA MET A 130 10.05 3.09 -3.53
C MET A 130 10.88 4.15 -4.25
N ILE A 131 12.10 3.77 -4.63
CA ILE A 131 12.97 4.67 -5.38
C ILE A 131 12.48 4.63 -6.82
N ASP A 132 11.94 5.75 -7.31
CA ASP A 132 11.61 5.96 -8.71
C ASP A 132 12.81 5.52 -9.58
N ASP A 133 12.54 4.80 -10.68
CA ASP A 133 13.59 4.38 -11.61
C ASP A 133 14.45 5.57 -12.03
N VAL A 134 15.77 5.41 -11.96
CA VAL A 134 16.74 6.44 -12.34
C VAL A 134 17.22 6.21 -13.77
N ILE A 135 17.62 7.26 -14.48
CA ILE A 135 18.04 7.16 -15.87
C ILE A 135 19.55 6.87 -15.96
N ASP A 136 19.93 5.82 -16.68
CA ASP A 136 21.30 5.58 -17.11
C ASP A 136 21.75 6.68 -18.10
N LEU A 137 22.66 7.55 -17.68
CA LEU A 137 23.09 8.73 -18.45
C LEU A 137 23.87 8.41 -19.73
N VAL A 138 24.29 7.17 -19.94
CA VAL A 138 25.01 6.75 -21.15
C VAL A 138 24.05 6.41 -22.27
N CYS A 139 22.96 5.70 -21.97
CA CYS A 139 22.05 5.16 -22.99
C CYS A 139 20.61 5.66 -22.89
N GLY A 140 20.21 6.28 -21.77
CA GLY A 140 18.85 6.77 -21.53
C GLY A 140 17.87 5.70 -21.01
N MET A 141 18.34 4.51 -20.63
CA MET A 141 17.49 3.44 -20.09
C MET A 141 17.15 3.71 -18.62
N SER A 142 15.88 3.59 -18.25
CA SER A 142 15.44 3.63 -16.85
C SER A 142 15.83 2.35 -16.11
N VAL A 143 16.43 2.49 -14.93
CA VAL A 143 16.90 1.37 -14.11
C VAL A 143 16.59 1.60 -12.64
N ALA A 144 16.26 0.52 -11.94
CA ALA A 144 16.09 0.57 -10.48
C ALA A 144 17.45 0.87 -9.80
N PRO A 145 17.51 1.77 -8.82
CA PRO A 145 18.75 2.15 -8.14
C PRO A 145 19.19 1.11 -7.09
N THR A 146 19.56 -0.08 -7.59
CA THR A 146 19.96 -1.24 -6.80
C THR A 146 21.42 -1.61 -7.06
N LYS A 147 22.02 -2.43 -6.18
CA LYS A 147 23.39 -2.92 -6.34
C LYS A 147 23.61 -3.73 -7.62
N SER A 148 22.55 -4.39 -8.13
CA SER A 148 22.61 -5.20 -9.34
C SER A 148 22.77 -4.36 -10.61
N ASN A 149 22.35 -3.09 -10.58
CA ASN A 149 22.44 -2.16 -11.71
C ASN A 149 23.72 -1.32 -11.66
N ASN A 150 24.85 -2.00 -11.46
CA ASN A 150 26.20 -1.50 -11.67
C ASN A 150 26.49 -0.11 -11.05
N PRO A 151 26.23 0.16 -9.76
CA PRO A 151 26.37 1.49 -9.19
C PRO A 151 27.79 2.06 -9.30
N PHE A 152 27.89 3.38 -9.47
CA PHE A 152 29.14 4.15 -9.46
C PHE A 152 28.94 5.48 -8.73
N VAL A 153 29.87 5.83 -7.85
CA VAL A 153 29.82 7.09 -7.09
C VAL A 153 30.76 8.11 -7.72
N PHE A 154 30.23 9.29 -8.04
CA PHE A 154 30.98 10.42 -8.59
C PHE A 154 30.44 11.71 -7.98
N GLU A 155 31.30 12.58 -7.46
CA GLU A 155 30.91 13.87 -6.83
C GLU A 155 29.75 13.73 -5.84
N ASP A 156 29.87 12.80 -4.90
CA ASP A 156 28.88 12.49 -3.85
C ASP A 156 27.49 12.04 -4.37
N THR A 157 27.36 11.78 -5.67
CA THR A 157 26.15 11.26 -6.32
C THR A 157 26.36 9.82 -6.77
N THR A 158 25.39 8.94 -6.51
CA THR A 158 25.41 7.55 -7.01
C THR A 158 24.63 7.43 -8.30
N TYR A 159 25.29 6.97 -9.36
CA TYR A 159 24.71 6.70 -10.67
C TYR A 159 24.56 5.18 -10.87
N TYR A 160 23.53 4.79 -11.63
CA TYR A 160 23.19 3.38 -11.88
C TYR A 160 23.11 3.12 -13.38
N PHE A 161 23.52 1.94 -13.82
CA PHE A 161 23.70 1.61 -15.24
C PHE A 161 23.11 0.26 -15.59
N CYS A 162 22.48 0.19 -16.77
CA CYS A 162 21.80 -0.99 -17.27
C CYS A 162 22.75 -2.17 -17.53
N ALA A 163 24.03 -1.86 -17.79
CA ALA A 163 25.07 -2.85 -18.02
C ALA A 163 26.45 -2.35 -17.58
N SER A 164 27.37 -3.28 -17.36
CA SER A 164 28.77 -3.00 -17.04
C SER A 164 29.47 -2.14 -18.10
N GLY A 165 29.07 -2.26 -19.38
CA GLY A 165 29.58 -1.44 -20.47
C GLY A 165 29.18 0.04 -20.36
N CYS A 166 27.94 0.33 -19.95
CA CYS A 166 27.47 1.69 -19.71
C CYS A 166 28.20 2.31 -18.52
N ARG A 167 28.33 1.58 -17.41
CA ARG A 167 29.17 2.00 -16.27
C ARG A 167 30.60 2.32 -16.70
N SER A 168 31.24 1.42 -17.45
CA SER A 168 32.62 1.59 -17.91
C SER A 168 32.79 2.79 -18.85
N SER A 169 31.74 3.13 -19.62
CA SER A 169 31.75 4.29 -20.50
C SER A 169 31.62 5.58 -19.71
N PHE A 170 30.75 5.61 -18.70
CA PHE A 170 30.62 6.75 -17.79
C PHE A 170 31.90 6.99 -16.99
N GLU A 171 32.53 5.94 -16.44
CA GLU A 171 33.76 6.04 -15.65
C GLU A 171 34.94 6.66 -16.40
N LYS A 172 35.01 6.50 -17.73
CA LYS A 172 36.08 7.07 -18.56
C LYS A 172 35.98 8.58 -18.74
N ASP A 173 34.76 9.12 -18.79
CA ASP A 173 34.53 10.55 -18.99
C ASP A 173 33.16 10.97 -18.41
N PRO A 174 33.01 11.03 -17.07
CA PRO A 174 31.74 11.31 -16.41
C PRO A 174 31.14 12.66 -16.83
N HIS A 175 31.98 13.70 -16.92
CA HIS A 175 31.53 15.06 -17.23
C HIS A 175 30.85 15.18 -18.61
N SER A 176 31.27 14.38 -19.60
CA SER A 176 30.65 14.39 -20.94
C SER A 176 29.17 13.98 -20.93
N PHE A 177 28.78 13.12 -20.00
CA PHE A 177 27.39 12.65 -19.85
C PHE A 177 26.58 13.58 -18.95
N LEU A 178 27.19 14.15 -17.90
CA LEU A 178 26.54 15.12 -17.01
C LEU A 178 26.15 16.41 -17.75
N ASN A 179 27.02 16.89 -18.64
CA ASN A 179 26.75 18.10 -19.43
C ASN A 179 25.58 17.95 -20.42
N LYS A 180 25.17 16.72 -20.77
CA LYS A 180 24.02 16.48 -21.67
C LYS A 180 22.67 16.59 -20.97
N VAL A 181 22.64 16.40 -19.65
CA VAL A 181 21.41 16.43 -18.84
C VAL A 181 21.07 17.84 -18.37
N ALA A 182 22.07 18.72 -18.23
CA ALA A 182 21.89 20.10 -17.78
C ALA A 182 21.39 21.08 -18.87
N ARG A 183 20.86 20.58 -19.99
CA ARG A 183 20.33 21.36 -21.11
C ARG A 183 18.83 21.12 -21.33
#